data_AF-A0A0Q5L687-F1
#
_entry.id   AF-A0A0Q5L687-F1
#
_cell.length_a   1.000
_cell.length_b   1.000
_cell.length_c   1.000
_cell.angle_alpha   90.00
_cell.angle_beta   90.00
_cell.angle_gamma   90.00
#
_symmetry.space_group_name_H-M   'P 1'
#
loop_
_entity.id
_entity.type
_entity.pdbx_description
1 polymer ?
#
loop_
_entity_poly.entity_id
_entity_poly.type
_entity_poly.pdbx_seq_one_letter_code
_entity_poly.pdbx_strand_id
1 'polypeptide(L)'
;MDSNGISELYAQIFSGTTGLITLAFYVLVVIGLWKVFTKAGYPGILAIIPFVNIIFLVKIAGMSGWLALLYIIPIVGFIFGIIVAIKLGERFGKGGFFSFFLLFVFPYIGYLIIGFGESRYRQV
;
A
#
# COMPACT_ATOMS: atom_id res chain seq x y z
N MET A 1 6.09 -18.45 37.68
CA MET A 1 5.97 -17.64 36.46
C MET A 1 5.30 -16.37 36.87
N ASP A 2 6.11 -15.37 37.17
CA ASP A 2 5.68 -14.04 37.59
C ASP A 2 5.00 -13.32 36.42
N SER A 3 3.93 -12.59 36.72
CA SER A 3 3.12 -11.81 35.76
C SER A 3 3.89 -10.69 35.06
N ASN A 4 5.19 -10.55 35.34
CA ASN A 4 6.06 -9.45 34.93
C ASN A 4 6.41 -9.50 33.44
N GLY A 5 6.52 -10.69 32.84
CA GLY A 5 6.90 -10.80 31.42
C GLY A 5 5.87 -10.22 30.44
N ILE A 6 4.57 -10.34 30.77
CA ILE A 6 3.50 -9.76 29.96
C ILE A 6 3.43 -8.24 30.16
N SER A 7 3.61 -7.74 31.40
CA SER A 7 3.66 -6.30 31.66
C SER A 7 4.91 -5.63 31.08
N GLU A 8 6.05 -6.32 31.04
CA GLU A 8 7.27 -5.84 30.38
C GLU A 8 7.13 -5.83 28.85
N LEU A 9 6.46 -6.82 28.27
CA LEU A 9 6.09 -6.81 26.86
C LEU A 9 5.16 -5.65 26.54
N TYR A 10 4.14 -5.39 27.37
CA TYR A 10 3.29 -4.21 27.23
C TYR A 10 4.10 -2.92 27.39
N ALA A 11 4.99 -2.83 28.38
CA ALA A 11 5.84 -1.66 28.56
C ALA A 11 6.78 -1.43 27.37
N GLN A 12 7.30 -2.48 26.72
CA GLN A 12 8.09 -2.36 25.49
C GLN A 12 7.24 -1.95 24.28
N ILE A 13 6.08 -2.57 24.06
CA ILE A 13 5.15 -2.24 22.97
C ILE A 13 4.65 -0.80 23.09
N PHE A 14 4.33 -0.36 24.31
CA PHE A 14 3.85 0.98 24.61
C PHE A 14 4.96 1.95 25.05
N SER A 15 6.24 1.55 24.97
CA SER A 15 7.35 2.46 25.20
C SER A 15 7.38 3.52 24.10
N GLY A 16 7.70 4.77 24.46
CA GLY A 16 7.78 5.87 23.50
C GLY A 16 8.72 5.59 22.31
N THR A 17 9.75 4.75 22.50
CA THR A 17 10.67 4.32 21.44
C THR A 17 9.97 3.50 20.35
N THR A 18 9.10 2.55 20.71
CA THR A 18 8.33 1.74 19.75
C THR A 18 7.34 2.61 18.96
N GLY A 19 6.73 3.60 19.62
CA GLY A 19 5.85 4.57 18.97
C GLY A 19 6.56 5.41 17.89
N LEU A 20 7.78 5.89 18.18
CA LEU A 20 8.58 6.67 17.22
C LEU A 20 8.98 5.85 15.99
N ILE A 21 9.42 4.59 16.18
CA ILE A 21 9.79 3.69 15.08
C ILE A 21 8.58 3.43 14.18
N THR A 22 7.41 3.16 14.78
CA THR A 22 6.17 2.91 14.04
C THR A 22 5.74 4.13 13.24
N LEU A 23 5.81 5.33 13.83
CA LEU A 23 5.50 6.58 13.15
C LEU A 23 6.44 6.85 11.98
N ALA A 24 7.75 6.66 12.17
CA ALA A 24 8.74 6.83 11.12
C ALA A 24 8.50 5.86 9.94
N PHE A 25 8.21 4.59 10.24
CA PHE A 25 7.87 3.59 9.23
C PHE A 25 6.58 3.96 8.48
N TYR A 26 5.53 4.39 9.20
CA TYR A 26 4.28 4.85 8.59
C TYR A 26 4.50 6.02 7.64
N VAL A 27 5.24 7.04 8.06
CA VAL A 27 5.57 8.21 7.22
C VAL A 27 6.31 7.77 5.95
N LEU A 28 7.30 6.87 6.08
CA LEU A 28 8.06 6.35 4.96
C LEU A 28 7.15 5.65 3.94
N VAL A 29 6.24 4.79 4.39
CA VAL A 29 5.24 4.12 3.54
C VAL A 29 4.33 5.12 2.83
N VAL A 30 3.84 6.14 3.56
CA VAL A 30 2.99 7.20 3.00
C VAL A 30 3.73 7.95 1.89
N ILE A 31 5.01 8.29 2.07
CA ILE A 31 5.81 8.94 1.04
C ILE A 31 6.02 8.01 -0.16
N GLY A 32 6.23 6.71 0.07
CA GLY A 32 6.29 5.71 -1.00
C GLY A 32 5.04 5.71 -1.87
N LEU A 33 3.87 5.68 -1.23
CA LEU A 33 2.58 5.68 -1.93
C LEU A 33 2.31 7.02 -2.62
N TRP A 34 2.68 8.14 -2.00
CA TRP A 34 2.65 9.46 -2.62
C TRP A 34 3.45 9.46 -3.93
N LYS A 35 4.65 8.88 -3.92
CA LYS A 35 5.49 8.76 -5.12
C LYS A 35 4.83 7.92 -6.21
N VAL A 36 4.18 6.80 -5.87
CA VAL A 36 3.40 5.99 -6.82
C VAL A 36 2.34 6.84 -7.54
N PHE A 37 1.57 7.64 -6.80
CA PHE A 37 0.53 8.49 -7.36
C PHE A 37 1.12 9.59 -8.27
N THR A 38 2.20 10.25 -7.82
CA THR A 38 2.86 11.28 -8.63
C THR A 38 3.46 10.71 -9.92
N LYS A 39 4.03 9.50 -9.88
CA LYS A 39 4.52 8.81 -11.08
C LYS A 39 3.41 8.47 -12.05
N ALA A 40 2.21 8.22 -11.55
CA ALA A 40 1.03 7.97 -12.36
C ALA A 40 0.33 9.24 -12.87
N GLY A 41 0.86 10.44 -12.56
CA GLY A 41 0.31 11.71 -12.98
C GLY A 41 -0.78 12.27 -12.07
N TYR A 42 -0.99 11.69 -10.89
CA TYR A 42 -1.96 12.16 -9.90
C TYR A 42 -1.30 12.94 -8.76
N PRO A 43 -2.00 13.92 -8.14
CA PRO A 43 -1.51 14.56 -6.93
C PRO A 43 -1.27 13.52 -5.82
N GLY A 44 -0.05 13.48 -5.27
CA GLY A 44 0.30 12.46 -4.29
C GLY A 44 -0.48 12.54 -2.97
N ILE A 45 -1.05 13.70 -2.65
CA ILE A 45 -1.94 13.89 -1.48
C ILE A 45 -3.17 12.96 -1.53
N LEU A 46 -3.60 12.54 -2.74
CA LEU A 46 -4.70 11.61 -2.91
C LEU A 46 -4.39 10.22 -2.34
N ALA A 47 -3.12 9.86 -2.17
CA ALA A 47 -2.70 8.63 -1.51
C ALA A 47 -2.97 8.62 0.00
N ILE A 48 -3.14 9.78 0.64
CA ILE A 48 -3.32 9.86 2.10
C ILE A 48 -4.79 9.74 2.50
N ILE A 49 -5.69 10.19 1.63
CA ILE A 49 -7.13 10.22 1.91
C ILE A 49 -7.68 8.79 1.72
N PRO A 50 -8.23 8.11 2.75
CA PRO A 50 -8.47 6.66 2.71
C PRO A 50 -9.36 6.18 1.55
N PHE A 51 -10.52 6.80 1.33
CA PHE A 51 -11.44 6.39 0.26
C PHE A 51 -10.94 6.79 -1.13
N VAL A 52 -10.35 7.98 -1.23
CA VAL A 52 -9.83 8.52 -2.49
C VAL A 52 -8.62 7.71 -2.95
N ASN A 53 -7.77 7.28 -2.01
CA ASN A 53 -6.65 6.40 -2.27
C ASN A 53 -7.09 5.19 -3.09
N ILE A 54 -8.07 4.43 -2.60
CA ILE A 54 -8.52 3.19 -3.26
C ILE A 54 -9.04 3.49 -4.67
N ILE A 55 -9.88 4.53 -4.83
CA ILE A 55 -10.43 4.93 -6.12
C ILE A 55 -9.33 5.22 -7.13
N PHE A 56 -8.32 5.99 -6.74
CA PHE A 56 -7.23 6.36 -7.63
C PHE A 56 -6.25 5.21 -7.84
N LEU A 57 -6.03 4.35 -6.86
CA LEU A 57 -5.18 3.17 -7.00
C LEU A 57 -5.77 2.20 -8.05
N VAL A 58 -7.09 2.04 -8.07
CA VAL A 58 -7.83 1.33 -9.13
C VAL A 58 -7.67 2.02 -10.49
N LYS A 59 -7.74 3.36 -10.54
CA LYS A 59 -7.49 4.13 -11.78
C LYS A 59 -6.05 3.95 -12.30
N ILE A 60 -5.06 3.97 -11.40
CA ILE A 60 -3.65 3.76 -11.73
C ILE A 60 -3.43 2.33 -12.22
N ALA A 61 -4.16 1.34 -11.71
CA ALA A 61 -4.18 0.00 -12.27
C ALA A 61 -4.83 -0.08 -13.67
N GLY A 62 -5.31 1.04 -14.23
CA GLY A 62 -5.91 1.13 -15.56
C GLY A 62 -7.35 0.62 -15.60
N MET A 63 -8.11 0.84 -14.54
CA MET A 63 -9.51 0.46 -14.42
C MET A 63 -10.40 1.66 -14.06
N SER A 64 -11.71 1.50 -14.21
CA SER A 64 -12.65 2.54 -13.77
C SER A 64 -12.60 2.69 -12.24
N GLY A 65 -12.47 3.92 -11.75
CA GLY A 65 -12.45 4.21 -10.31
C GLY A 65 -13.73 3.77 -9.58
N TRP A 66 -14.85 3.63 -10.28
CA TRP A 66 -16.11 3.11 -9.73
C TRP A 66 -15.99 1.66 -9.24
N LEU A 67 -15.06 0.87 -9.80
CA LEU A 67 -14.83 -0.49 -9.34
C LEU A 67 -14.24 -0.55 -7.93
N ALA A 68 -13.80 0.58 -7.35
CA ALA A 68 -13.41 0.64 -5.95
C ALA A 68 -14.57 0.25 -5.00
N LEU A 69 -15.83 0.38 -5.42
CA LEU A 69 -16.98 -0.09 -4.65
C LEU A 69 -16.98 -1.61 -4.41
N LEU A 70 -16.29 -2.39 -5.26
CA LEU A 70 -16.14 -3.83 -5.07
C LEU A 70 -15.37 -4.19 -3.78
N TYR A 71 -14.53 -3.29 -3.27
CA TYR A 71 -13.83 -3.49 -1.99
C TYR A 71 -14.76 -3.53 -0.78
N ILE A 72 -16.01 -3.06 -0.91
CA ILE A 72 -17.01 -3.10 0.17
C ILE A 72 -17.51 -4.53 0.41
N ILE A 73 -17.50 -5.38 -0.63
CA ILE A 73 -17.96 -6.77 -0.56
C ILE A 73 -16.76 -7.64 -0.17
N PRO A 74 -16.72 -8.32 1.00
CA PRO A 74 -15.48 -8.90 1.52
C PRO A 74 -14.76 -9.88 0.58
N ILE A 75 -15.48 -10.89 0.05
CA ILE A 75 -14.88 -11.93 -0.80
C ILE A 75 -14.51 -11.34 -2.18
N VAL A 76 -15.40 -10.53 -2.76
CA VAL A 76 -15.16 -9.90 -4.06
C VAL A 76 -14.02 -8.90 -3.96
N GLY A 77 -13.98 -8.09 -2.91
CA GLY A 77 -12.93 -7.12 -2.61
C GLY A 77 -11.57 -7.76 -2.40
N PHE A 78 -11.51 -8.92 -1.76
CA PHE A 78 -10.26 -9.68 -1.62
C PHE A 78 -9.71 -10.13 -2.98
N ILE A 79 -10.54 -10.78 -3.81
CA ILE A 79 -10.14 -11.22 -5.16
C ILE A 79 -9.81 -10.02 -6.04
N PHE A 80 -10.62 -8.96 -5.96
CA PHE A 80 -10.42 -7.73 -6.71
C PHE A 80 -9.11 -7.03 -6.31
N GLY A 81 -8.73 -7.07 -5.03
CA GLY A 81 -7.46 -6.56 -4.54
C GLY A 81 -6.25 -7.24 -5.20
N ILE A 82 -6.31 -8.56 -5.41
CA ILE A 82 -5.28 -9.30 -6.14
C ILE A 82 -5.19 -8.80 -7.60
N ILE A 83 -6.33 -8.65 -8.26
CA ILE A 83 -6.40 -8.16 -9.65
C ILE A 83 -5.82 -6.74 -9.77
N VAL A 84 -6.20 -5.84 -8.85
CA VAL A 84 -5.67 -4.48 -8.79
C VAL A 84 -4.17 -4.49 -8.59
N ALA A 85 -3.64 -5.32 -7.69
CA ALA A 85 -2.20 -5.43 -7.45
C ALA A 85 -1.44 -5.92 -8.69
N ILE A 86 -1.93 -6.97 -9.36
CA ILE A 86 -1.33 -7.50 -10.60
C ILE A 86 -1.27 -6.42 -11.68
N LYS A 87 -2.42 -5.81 -11.98
CA LYS A 87 -2.51 -4.75 -12.98
C LYS A 87 -1.66 -3.54 -12.62
N LEU A 88 -1.64 -3.12 -11.36
CA LEU A 88 -0.79 -2.03 -10.91
C LEU A 88 0.68 -2.35 -11.17
N GLY A 89 1.16 -3.54 -10.80
CA GLY A 89 2.53 -3.93 -11.07
C GLY A 89 2.85 -3.96 -12.57
N GLU A 90 1.95 -4.44 -13.42
CA GLU A 90 2.13 -4.41 -14.89
C GLU A 90 2.34 -2.98 -15.41
N ARG A 91 1.59 -2.01 -14.87
CA ARG A 91 1.72 -0.57 -15.19
C ARG A 91 3.08 -0.01 -14.77
N PHE A 92 3.70 -0.58 -13.74
CA PHE A 92 5.07 -0.27 -13.30
C PHE A 92 6.14 -1.24 -13.86
N GLY A 93 5.79 -2.07 -14.85
CA GLY A 93 6.72 -3.00 -15.50
C GLY A 93 7.17 -4.16 -14.61
N LYS A 94 6.32 -4.58 -13.65
CA LYS A 94 6.55 -5.70 -12.74
C LYS A 94 5.70 -6.90 -13.14
N GLY A 95 6.24 -8.10 -12.94
CA GLY A 95 5.54 -9.36 -13.24
C GLY A 95 4.55 -9.76 -12.13
N GLY A 96 3.66 -10.71 -12.44
CA GLY A 96 2.59 -11.14 -11.54
C GLY A 96 3.06 -11.63 -10.16
N PHE A 97 4.19 -12.33 -10.07
CA PHE A 97 4.76 -12.77 -8.78
C PHE A 97 5.15 -11.58 -7.89
N PHE A 98 5.86 -10.59 -8.45
CA PHE A 98 6.18 -9.35 -7.73
C PHE A 98 4.90 -8.67 -7.25
N SER A 99 3.92 -8.53 -8.15
CA SER A 99 2.68 -7.84 -7.85
C SER A 99 1.88 -8.53 -6.74
N PHE A 100 1.74 -9.85 -6.81
CA PHE A 100 1.01 -10.59 -5.78
C PHE A 100 1.70 -10.50 -4.42
N PHE A 101 2.99 -10.84 -4.34
CA PHE A 101 3.66 -10.88 -3.04
C PHE A 101 3.94 -9.47 -2.48
N LEU A 102 4.34 -8.51 -3.31
CA LEU A 102 4.79 -7.21 -2.81
C LEU A 102 3.74 -6.11 -2.92
N LEU A 103 2.76 -6.19 -3.83
CA LEU A 103 1.69 -5.18 -3.91
C LEU A 103 0.37 -5.64 -3.26
N PHE A 104 0.16 -6.94 -3.05
CA PHE A 104 -1.02 -7.46 -2.34
C PHE A 104 -0.71 -8.00 -0.94
N VAL A 105 0.25 -8.93 -0.80
CA VAL A 105 0.58 -9.54 0.52
C VAL A 105 1.38 -8.59 1.41
N PHE A 106 2.41 -7.93 0.85
CA PHE A 106 3.29 -7.00 1.58
C PHE A 106 3.29 -5.59 0.96
N PRO A 107 2.11 -4.94 0.85
CA PRO A 107 1.91 -3.71 0.07
C PRO A 107 2.85 -2.57 0.49
N TYR A 108 3.14 -2.46 1.80
CA TYR A 108 4.02 -1.43 2.35
C TYR A 108 5.41 -1.44 1.70
N ILE A 109 5.96 -2.63 1.45
CA ILE A 109 7.28 -2.78 0.83
C ILE A 109 7.18 -2.58 -0.68
N GLY A 110 6.18 -3.18 -1.34
CA GLY A 110 6.04 -3.05 -2.79
C GLY A 110 5.82 -1.61 -3.23
N TYR A 111 4.98 -0.85 -2.53
CA TYR A 111 4.75 0.57 -2.84
C TYR A 111 6.00 1.42 -2.69
N LEU A 112 6.87 1.13 -1.72
CA LEU A 112 8.18 1.79 -1.60
C LEU A 112 9.06 1.47 -2.81
N ILE A 113 9.11 0.20 -3.21
CA ILE A 113 9.94 -0.25 -4.34
C ILE A 113 9.49 0.40 -5.64
N ILE A 114 8.19 0.41 -5.96
CA ILE A 114 7.69 1.01 -7.20
C ILE A 114 7.64 2.55 -7.14
N GLY A 115 7.43 3.11 -5.94
CA GLY A 115 7.40 4.54 -5.69
C GLY A 115 8.77 5.19 -5.83
N PHE A 116 9.81 4.63 -5.18
CA PHE A 116 11.16 5.18 -5.21
C PHE A 116 12.09 4.56 -6.26
N GLY A 117 11.82 3.33 -6.71
CA GLY A 117 12.66 2.67 -7.71
C GLY A 117 12.57 3.28 -9.10
N GLU A 118 13.40 2.83 -10.04
CA GLU A 118 13.45 3.38 -11.40
C GLU A 118 12.24 3.02 -12.29
N SER A 119 11.29 2.21 -11.80
CA SER A 119 10.10 1.85 -12.58
C SER A 119 9.34 3.10 -13.02
N ARG A 120 9.12 3.21 -14.34
CA ARG A 120 8.30 4.23 -14.98
C ARG A 120 6.89 3.70 -15.15
N TYR A 121 5.90 4.55 -14.86
CA TYR A 121 4.50 4.23 -15.06
C TYR A 121 4.18 4.24 -16.56
N ARG A 122 3.49 3.21 -17.04
CA ARG A 122 3.03 3.09 -18.42
C ARG A 122 1.52 3.21 -18.49
N GLN A 123 1.05 4.34 -19.03
CA GLN A 123 -0.32 4.45 -19.51
C GLN A 123 -0.43 3.62 -20.79
N VAL A 124 -1.33 2.64 -20.77
CA VAL A 124 -1.68 1.77 -21.90
C VAL A 124 -3.19 1.81 -22.02
#